data_AF-A0A8T4NCT9-F1
#
_entry.id   AF-A0A8T4NCT9-F1
#
_cell.length_a   1.000
_cell.length_b   1.000
_cell.length_c   1.000
_cell.angle_alpha   90.00
_cell.angle_beta   90.00
_cell.angle_gamma   90.00
#
_symmetry.space_group_name_H-M   'P 1'
#
loop_
_entity.id
_entity.type
_entity.pdbx_description
1 polymer ?
#
loop_
_entity_poly.entity_id
_entity_poly.type
_entity_poly.pdbx_seq_one_letter_code
_entity_poly.pdbx_strand_id
1 'polypeptide(L)'
;MKKKAILIFGVLIFLIGNVRADCVEGITAGNNISQYGITWFFDKPYQCGTFVNGDYWVKTDDSTGVVNVIRITPDFQQFNFNSYLKWINGWEVNPTYSNKHGFDERAQLYDAILVPSLPYNAHADESLIKADSWEEAGFTTGYRRCEGGDTPTCLYAVSVLTVVGAIPENNGETVFRPSYFGANKVYYSSNNLRTDLLPSLNPVTNAPTLQWAVNRFKPVQLDYIAVADLADYLHPRMSWPNYYPASMARDVGNGVLRLMLNDSVSAKMPAVIAMTQAGIDYYGIFKGGISWSPGAGEAIGRKMPIIFASVMLDNAEMKNAVRPSRSGILDDKGLGFTAFGEDQPYQGKNTVLWGDPLGSAKYCPDEDFYWEDIIADSTRTCRDPYGYIDGGRIPGGGYQLCCTSDAWLGETLALCLMPSLRDPWNVTYYQYLLDYTARWKDSGAYTQPDPCAPVEGVCVGGTRNGQKCTTAWFVSAEWAGTTDTFCTGGGICQLSLDKFKVTYGPDPNKPGDCIMDNDTSDGIGRFPLLHEKNQGIWTGYSSEFAHSMWAKYKNCSNGVMDGTETGKDCGGICPEECVTPVQGNCEIKKAYWRIL
;
A
#
# COMPACT_ATOMS: atom_id res chain seq x y z
N MET A 1 38.70 -3.69 -5.91
CA MET A 1 39.27 -2.91 -4.79
C MET A 1 38.18 -2.65 -3.78
N LYS A 2 38.25 -3.28 -2.60
CA LYS A 2 37.22 -3.19 -1.55
C LYS A 2 37.32 -1.83 -0.85
N LYS A 3 36.32 -0.95 -0.99
CA LYS A 3 36.21 0.25 -0.13
C LYS A 3 35.70 -0.21 1.24
N LYS A 4 36.60 -0.25 2.23
CA LYS A 4 36.23 -0.33 3.66
C LYS A 4 35.80 1.07 4.10
N ALA A 5 34.55 1.24 4.51
CA ALA A 5 34.09 2.44 5.18
C ALA A 5 34.61 2.46 6.62
N ILE A 6 35.40 3.48 6.96
CA ILE A 6 35.76 3.83 8.33
C ILE A 6 34.75 4.89 8.76
N LEU A 7 33.95 4.57 9.79
CA LEU A 7 33.05 5.51 10.45
C LEU A 7 33.89 6.45 11.33
N ILE A 8 34.00 7.72 10.95
CA ILE A 8 34.44 8.80 11.85
C ILE A 8 33.25 9.72 12.06
N PHE A 9 32.78 9.78 13.30
CA PHE A 9 31.80 10.76 13.78
C PHE A 9 32.47 12.15 13.77
N GLY A 10 32.35 12.86 12.65
CA GLY A 10 32.65 14.28 12.54
C GLY A 10 31.37 15.01 12.19
N VAL A 11 30.93 15.92 13.05
CA VAL A 11 29.84 16.86 12.79
C VAL A 11 30.27 17.74 11.61
N LEU A 12 29.93 17.34 10.39
CA LEU A 12 29.99 18.19 9.21
C LEU A 12 28.71 19.00 9.15
N ILE A 13 28.81 20.27 9.51
CA ILE A 13 27.86 21.29 9.08
C ILE A 13 27.95 21.34 7.55
N PHE A 14 26.97 20.74 6.87
CA PHE A 14 26.78 20.95 5.44
C PHE A 14 26.42 22.43 5.24
N LEU A 15 27.44 23.24 4.91
CA LEU A 15 27.22 24.47 4.17
C LEU A 15 26.54 24.05 2.87
N ILE A 16 25.28 24.45 2.72
CA ILE A 16 24.50 24.34 1.50
C ILE A 16 25.26 25.16 0.45
N GLY A 17 26.14 24.50 -0.31
CA GLY A 17 26.67 25.07 -1.53
C GLY A 17 25.48 25.33 -2.43
N ASN A 18 25.32 26.58 -2.88
CA ASN A 18 24.30 26.98 -3.83
C ASN A 18 24.29 25.99 -5.00
N VAL A 19 23.33 25.07 -5.01
CA VAL A 19 22.97 24.30 -6.20
C VAL A 19 22.51 25.36 -7.19
N ARG A 20 23.31 25.60 -8.26
CA ARG A 20 22.81 26.41 -9.37
C ARG A 20 21.55 25.70 -9.85
N ALA A 21 20.42 26.43 -9.89
CA ALA A 21 19.24 25.92 -10.55
C ALA A 21 19.62 25.57 -11.99
N ASP A 22 19.32 24.37 -12.47
CA ASP A 22 19.65 23.98 -13.85
C ASP A 22 18.77 24.74 -14.86
N CYS A 23 17.66 25.29 -14.38
CA CYS A 23 16.88 26.30 -15.08
C CYS A 23 17.16 27.68 -14.48
N VAL A 24 17.94 28.52 -15.19
CA VAL A 24 18.27 29.89 -14.76
C VAL A 24 17.59 30.86 -15.71
N GLU A 25 16.88 31.85 -15.15
CA GLU A 25 16.13 32.85 -15.95
C GLU A 25 15.14 32.22 -16.97
N GLY A 26 14.63 31.03 -16.64
CA GLY A 26 13.68 30.29 -17.49
C GLY A 26 14.31 29.56 -18.68
N ILE A 27 15.63 29.36 -18.69
CA ILE A 27 16.36 28.65 -19.75
C ILE A 27 17.29 27.58 -19.14
N THR A 28 17.46 26.45 -19.83
CA THR A 28 18.34 25.34 -19.40
C THR A 28 19.81 25.78 -19.41
N ALA A 29 20.36 26.11 -18.24
CA ALA A 29 21.71 26.62 -18.11
C ALA A 29 22.73 25.51 -18.40
N GLY A 30 23.46 25.64 -19.51
CA GLY A 30 24.40 24.60 -19.97
C GLY A 30 23.73 23.46 -20.73
N ASN A 31 22.54 23.69 -21.30
CA ASN A 31 21.80 22.74 -22.15
C ASN A 31 21.51 21.42 -21.43
N ASN A 32 21.27 21.45 -20.12
CA ASN A 32 20.93 20.25 -19.37
C ASN A 32 20.00 20.57 -18.19
N ILE A 33 19.37 19.52 -17.66
CA ILE A 33 18.60 19.53 -16.42
C ILE A 33 19.02 18.31 -15.60
N SER A 34 19.28 18.49 -14.31
CA SER A 34 19.62 17.41 -13.38
C SER A 34 18.62 17.31 -12.22
N GLN A 35 18.21 16.09 -11.90
CA GLN A 35 17.37 15.80 -10.75
C GLN A 35 17.64 14.37 -10.26
N TYR A 36 17.75 14.19 -8.94
CA TYR A 36 17.94 12.88 -8.31
C TYR A 36 19.13 12.07 -8.84
N GLY A 37 20.23 12.75 -9.21
CA GLY A 37 21.44 12.10 -9.76
C GLY A 37 21.36 11.75 -11.25
N ILE A 38 20.25 12.09 -11.90
CA ILE A 38 20.00 11.85 -13.32
C ILE A 38 20.10 13.19 -14.06
N THR A 39 20.65 13.22 -15.27
CA THR A 39 20.84 14.46 -16.07
C THR A 39 20.43 14.25 -17.53
N TRP A 40 19.65 15.19 -18.07
CA TRP A 40 19.17 15.22 -19.45
C TRP A 40 19.98 16.28 -20.16
N PHE A 41 20.58 15.93 -21.29
CA PHE A 41 21.36 16.85 -22.11
C PHE A 41 20.62 17.12 -23.40
N PHE A 42 20.59 18.39 -23.79
CA PHE A 42 19.91 18.88 -24.97
C PHE A 42 20.92 19.40 -26.00
N ASP A 43 20.51 19.47 -27.27
CA ASP A 43 21.35 19.99 -28.36
C ASP A 43 21.62 21.51 -28.24
N LYS A 44 20.70 22.24 -27.61
CA LYS A 44 20.76 23.69 -27.40
C LYS A 44 20.01 24.09 -26.12
N PRO A 45 20.02 25.38 -25.72
CA PRO A 45 19.19 25.84 -24.62
C PRO A 45 17.70 25.79 -24.98
N TYR A 46 16.87 25.33 -24.04
CA TYR A 46 15.40 25.36 -24.14
C TYR A 46 14.81 26.18 -23.00
N GLN A 47 13.59 26.68 -23.19
CA GLN A 47 12.84 27.29 -22.10
C GLN A 47 12.42 26.20 -21.10
N CYS A 48 12.51 26.51 -19.81
CA CYS A 48 12.24 25.56 -18.74
C CYS A 48 11.67 26.22 -17.48
N GLY A 49 11.28 25.37 -16.54
CA GLY A 49 10.95 25.75 -15.17
C GLY A 49 10.65 24.50 -14.34
N THR A 50 10.00 24.70 -13.19
CA THR A 50 9.58 23.62 -12.31
C THR A 50 8.08 23.70 -12.04
N PHE A 51 7.44 22.55 -11.92
CA PHE A 51 6.12 22.43 -11.31
C PHE A 51 6.18 22.70 -9.80
N VAL A 52 5.03 22.87 -9.17
CA VAL A 52 4.89 23.15 -7.73
C VAL A 52 5.51 22.07 -6.83
N ASN A 53 5.57 20.82 -7.32
CA ASN A 53 6.22 19.71 -6.62
C ASN A 53 7.75 19.70 -6.79
N GLY A 54 8.30 20.58 -7.64
CA GLY A 54 9.73 20.73 -7.90
C GLY A 54 10.27 19.85 -9.03
N ASP A 55 9.42 19.14 -9.76
CA ASP A 55 9.83 18.43 -10.99
C ASP A 55 9.94 19.39 -12.16
N TYR A 56 10.85 19.10 -13.08
CA TYR A 56 11.16 19.99 -14.19
C TYR A 56 10.21 19.82 -15.38
N TRP A 57 9.96 20.94 -16.05
CA TRP A 57 9.42 20.97 -17.41
C TRP A 57 10.39 21.65 -18.37
N VAL A 58 10.36 21.22 -19.64
CA VAL A 58 11.05 21.88 -20.75
C VAL A 58 10.05 22.11 -21.88
N LYS A 59 10.02 23.32 -22.42
CA LYS A 59 9.15 23.66 -23.52
C LYS A 59 9.78 23.28 -24.86
N THR A 60 8.97 22.73 -25.76
CA THR A 60 9.37 22.50 -27.15
C THR A 60 9.81 23.78 -27.84
N ASP A 61 10.76 23.66 -28.77
CA ASP A 61 11.12 24.78 -29.64
C ASP A 61 9.95 25.16 -30.56
N ASP A 62 9.64 26.45 -30.65
CA ASP A 62 8.47 26.94 -31.41
C ASP A 62 8.57 26.69 -32.92
N SER A 63 9.78 26.50 -33.45
CA SER A 63 10.01 26.25 -34.88
C SER A 63 9.98 24.77 -35.23
N THR A 64 10.48 23.89 -34.36
CA THR A 64 10.56 22.44 -34.64
C THR A 64 9.46 21.63 -33.96
N GLY A 65 8.82 22.16 -32.92
CA GLY A 65 7.81 21.47 -32.12
C GLY A 65 8.39 20.35 -31.24
N VAL A 66 9.70 20.32 -31.00
CA VAL A 66 10.37 19.27 -30.22
C VAL A 66 11.45 19.82 -29.28
N VAL A 67 11.81 19.01 -28.29
CA VAL A 67 13.05 19.11 -27.51
C VAL A 67 13.97 17.96 -27.92
N ASN A 68 15.15 18.26 -28.45
CA ASN A 68 16.09 17.23 -28.87
C ASN A 68 17.00 16.83 -27.70
N VAL A 69 16.73 15.65 -27.13
CA VAL A 69 17.49 15.05 -26.04
C VAL A 69 18.62 14.22 -26.63
N ILE A 70 19.87 14.64 -26.43
CA ILE A 70 21.04 14.04 -27.06
C ILE A 70 21.77 13.03 -26.17
N ARG A 71 21.60 13.14 -24.85
CA ARG A 71 22.18 12.22 -23.86
C ARG A 71 21.34 12.24 -22.58
N ILE A 72 21.30 11.12 -21.86
CA ILE A 72 20.74 11.05 -20.50
C ILE A 72 21.72 10.25 -19.63
N THR A 73 22.16 10.82 -18.51
CA THR A 73 23.00 10.11 -17.53
C THR A 73 22.21 9.75 -16.26
N PRO A 74 22.50 8.63 -15.58
CA PRO A 74 23.50 7.62 -15.96
C PRO A 74 23.11 6.94 -17.28
N ASP A 75 24.12 6.64 -18.10
CA ASP A 75 23.90 6.16 -19.47
C ASP A 75 23.22 4.78 -19.44
N PHE A 76 22.29 4.54 -20.37
CA PHE A 76 21.72 3.21 -20.60
C PHE A 76 22.81 2.30 -21.17
N GLN A 77 23.20 1.27 -20.41
CA GLN A 77 24.38 0.48 -20.73
C GLN A 77 24.31 -0.94 -20.15
N GLN A 78 25.19 -1.82 -20.63
CA GLN A 78 25.42 -3.11 -20.00
C GLN A 78 26.39 -2.98 -18.83
N PHE A 79 25.98 -3.49 -17.67
CA PHE A 79 26.81 -3.58 -16.47
C PHE A 79 27.07 -5.04 -16.09
N ASN A 80 28.26 -5.32 -15.57
CA ASN A 80 28.67 -6.67 -15.20
C ASN A 80 28.34 -6.97 -13.73
N PHE A 81 27.35 -7.82 -13.51
CA PHE A 81 27.01 -8.38 -12.21
C PHE A 81 27.48 -9.83 -12.13
N ASN A 82 28.63 -10.08 -11.51
CA ASN A 82 29.17 -11.43 -11.29
C ASN A 82 29.22 -12.29 -12.57
N SER A 83 29.80 -11.75 -13.64
CA SER A 83 29.90 -12.37 -14.98
C SER A 83 28.62 -12.38 -15.82
N TYR A 84 27.54 -11.77 -15.34
CA TYR A 84 26.33 -11.52 -16.13
C TYR A 84 26.27 -10.07 -16.57
N LEU A 85 26.30 -9.82 -17.88
CA LEU A 85 26.00 -8.51 -18.44
C LEU A 85 24.50 -8.28 -18.41
N LYS A 86 24.08 -7.14 -17.83
CA LYS A 86 22.68 -6.74 -17.75
C LYS A 86 22.51 -5.29 -18.18
N TRP A 87 21.51 -5.02 -19.00
CA TRP A 87 21.11 -3.66 -19.32
C TRP A 87 20.52 -2.97 -18.08
N ILE A 88 21.08 -1.83 -17.72
CA ILE A 88 20.66 -1.01 -16.57
C ILE A 88 20.43 0.43 -17.01
N ASN A 89 19.86 1.25 -16.13
CA ASN A 89 19.67 2.68 -16.36
C ASN A 89 18.80 2.95 -17.61
N GLY A 90 17.74 2.19 -17.81
CA GLY A 90 16.80 2.43 -18.90
C GLY A 90 15.84 3.60 -18.63
N TRP A 91 15.04 3.91 -19.65
CA TRP A 91 14.03 4.97 -19.61
C TRP A 91 12.91 4.68 -20.57
N GLU A 92 11.78 5.35 -20.36
CA GLU A 92 10.59 5.26 -21.21
C GLU A 92 9.99 6.65 -21.45
N VAL A 93 9.09 6.71 -22.42
CA VAL A 93 8.25 7.88 -22.69
C VAL A 93 6.81 7.48 -22.48
N ASN A 94 6.11 8.20 -21.60
CA ASN A 94 4.69 7.98 -21.31
C ASN A 94 4.36 6.48 -21.13
N PRO A 95 4.92 5.80 -20.11
CA PRO A 95 4.60 4.39 -19.86
C PRO A 95 3.08 4.19 -19.85
N THR A 96 2.63 3.10 -20.46
CA THR A 96 1.20 2.75 -20.58
C THR A 96 0.95 1.38 -19.97
N TYR A 97 -0.29 0.94 -19.98
CA TYR A 97 -0.66 -0.38 -19.48
C TYR A 97 0.08 -1.45 -20.28
N SER A 98 1.08 -2.04 -19.64
CA SER A 98 1.82 -3.19 -20.15
C SER A 98 2.40 -3.97 -18.98
N ASN A 99 2.51 -5.28 -19.14
CA ASN A 99 3.25 -6.12 -18.20
C ASN A 99 4.73 -6.13 -18.59
N LYS A 100 5.31 -4.99 -18.99
CA LYS A 100 6.70 -4.88 -19.45
C LYS A 100 7.30 -3.54 -19.04
N HIS A 101 8.62 -3.48 -18.96
CA HIS A 101 9.34 -2.23 -18.70
C HIS A 101 10.74 -2.19 -19.36
N GLY A 102 11.29 -1.01 -19.53
CA GLY A 102 12.61 -0.75 -20.13
C GLY A 102 13.70 -0.39 -19.12
N PHE A 103 13.42 -0.31 -17.81
CA PHE A 103 14.37 0.27 -16.84
C PHE A 103 15.60 -0.58 -16.49
N ASP A 104 15.46 -1.87 -16.19
CA ASP A 104 16.56 -2.70 -15.69
C ASP A 104 16.35 -4.19 -15.97
N GLU A 105 17.23 -4.82 -16.74
CA GLU A 105 17.13 -6.22 -17.17
C GLU A 105 17.23 -7.23 -16.00
N ARG A 106 17.68 -6.79 -14.82
CA ARG A 106 17.66 -7.66 -13.64
C ARG A 106 16.22 -7.87 -13.15
N ALA A 107 15.34 -6.88 -13.28
CA ALA A 107 13.92 -7.04 -12.94
C ALA A 107 13.22 -7.94 -13.98
N GLN A 108 12.18 -8.65 -13.54
CA GLN A 108 11.38 -9.47 -14.46
C GLN A 108 10.54 -8.57 -15.38
N LEU A 109 10.12 -9.11 -16.53
CA LEU A 109 9.31 -8.40 -17.53
C LEU A 109 10.05 -7.27 -18.28
N TYR A 110 11.37 -7.24 -18.19
CA TYR A 110 12.17 -6.32 -18.98
C TYR A 110 12.02 -6.54 -20.50
N ASP A 111 11.89 -5.44 -21.25
CA ASP A 111 11.90 -5.41 -22.70
C ASP A 111 12.69 -4.19 -23.21
N ALA A 112 13.85 -4.44 -23.82
CA ALA A 112 14.72 -3.39 -24.33
C ALA A 112 14.09 -2.53 -25.43
N ILE A 113 13.04 -3.03 -26.13
CA ILE A 113 12.33 -2.29 -27.18
C ILE A 113 11.63 -1.06 -26.60
N LEU A 114 11.31 -1.06 -25.30
CA LEU A 114 10.67 0.05 -24.61
C LEU A 114 11.62 1.23 -24.36
N VAL A 115 12.94 1.03 -24.49
CA VAL A 115 13.95 2.09 -24.30
C VAL A 115 14.19 2.84 -25.61
N PRO A 116 13.81 4.13 -25.72
CA PRO A 116 14.02 4.86 -26.96
C PRO A 116 15.51 5.11 -27.25
N SER A 117 15.86 5.19 -28.53
CA SER A 117 17.21 5.54 -28.98
C SER A 117 17.48 7.04 -28.81
N LEU A 118 18.72 7.38 -28.44
CA LEU A 118 19.21 8.76 -28.46
C LEU A 118 20.02 9.04 -29.76
N PRO A 119 19.98 10.26 -30.31
CA PRO A 119 19.18 11.41 -29.86
C PRO A 119 17.67 11.17 -30.06
N TYR A 120 16.86 11.72 -29.17
CA TYR A 120 15.40 11.57 -29.15
C TYR A 120 14.72 12.93 -29.29
N ASN A 121 13.81 13.04 -30.25
CA ASN A 121 12.98 14.24 -30.44
C ASN A 121 11.74 14.12 -29.57
N ALA A 122 11.79 14.73 -28.39
CA ALA A 122 10.67 14.72 -27.46
C ALA A 122 9.61 15.76 -27.84
N HIS A 123 8.35 15.33 -27.83
CA HIS A 123 7.19 16.13 -28.21
C HIS A 123 6.46 16.69 -26.98
N ALA A 124 5.61 17.69 -27.21
CA ALA A 124 4.69 18.15 -26.17
C ALA A 124 3.84 16.98 -25.62
N ASP A 125 3.51 17.06 -24.32
CA ASP A 125 2.74 16.05 -23.57
C ASP A 125 3.48 14.72 -23.34
N GLU A 126 4.80 14.70 -23.55
CA GLU A 126 5.65 13.57 -23.19
C GLU A 126 6.26 13.71 -21.79
N SER A 127 6.15 12.65 -21.00
CA SER A 127 6.88 12.45 -19.75
C SER A 127 8.01 11.46 -20.00
N LEU A 128 9.25 11.95 -19.97
CA LEU A 128 10.46 11.14 -20.09
C LEU A 128 10.84 10.66 -18.70
N ILE A 129 10.62 9.36 -18.45
CA ILE A 129 10.89 8.75 -17.15
C ILE A 129 12.17 7.94 -17.20
N LYS A 130 13.17 8.34 -16.41
CA LYS A 130 14.50 7.74 -16.40
C LYS A 130 14.79 7.12 -15.05
N ALA A 131 15.36 5.92 -15.07
CA ALA A 131 15.85 5.25 -13.89
C ALA A 131 17.36 5.44 -13.69
N ASP A 132 17.76 5.57 -12.42
CA ASP A 132 19.09 5.29 -11.91
C ASP A 132 19.04 3.93 -11.20
N SER A 133 19.74 2.94 -11.76
CA SER A 133 19.78 1.58 -11.24
C SER A 133 20.66 1.49 -9.99
N TRP A 134 20.21 0.76 -8.98
CA TRP A 134 21.00 0.49 -7.79
C TRP A 134 22.03 -0.61 -8.10
N GLU A 135 23.26 -0.22 -8.45
CA GLU A 135 24.33 -1.15 -8.82
C GLU A 135 24.80 -2.03 -7.65
N GLU A 136 24.60 -1.60 -6.40
CA GLU A 136 24.93 -2.43 -5.23
C GLU A 136 23.97 -3.62 -5.08
N ALA A 137 22.77 -3.53 -5.66
CA ALA A 137 21.87 -4.66 -5.80
C ALA A 137 22.52 -5.71 -6.71
N GLY A 138 22.84 -6.88 -6.17
CA GLY A 138 23.48 -7.95 -6.94
C GLY A 138 22.55 -8.57 -7.97
N PHE A 139 23.09 -9.48 -8.77
CA PHE A 139 22.30 -10.37 -9.63
C PHE A 139 22.63 -11.82 -9.30
N THR A 140 21.58 -12.63 -9.12
CA THR A 140 21.68 -14.10 -9.06
C THR A 140 20.63 -14.71 -9.98
N THR A 141 20.93 -15.89 -10.53
CA THR A 141 19.99 -16.65 -11.35
C THR A 141 18.93 -17.29 -10.45
N GLY A 142 17.64 -16.98 -10.66
CA GLY A 142 16.53 -17.53 -9.89
C GLY A 142 15.51 -16.47 -9.49
N TYR A 143 14.76 -16.73 -8.41
CA TYR A 143 13.77 -15.82 -7.84
C TYR A 143 14.42 -14.56 -7.22
N ARG A 144 15.66 -14.69 -6.71
CA ARG A 144 16.37 -13.62 -5.99
C ARG A 144 17.15 -12.70 -6.93
N ARG A 145 16.45 -11.76 -7.56
CA ARG A 145 17.04 -10.73 -8.44
C ARG A 145 17.16 -9.41 -7.67
N CYS A 146 18.23 -8.64 -7.91
CA CYS A 146 18.43 -7.34 -7.26
C CYS A 146 18.51 -7.41 -5.72
N GLU A 147 19.17 -8.45 -5.18
CA GLU A 147 19.46 -8.56 -3.75
C GLU A 147 20.86 -7.99 -3.46
N GLY A 148 20.93 -6.86 -2.77
CA GLY A 148 22.17 -6.24 -2.28
C GLY A 148 22.03 -5.48 -0.96
N GLY A 149 20.87 -5.54 -0.31
CA GLY A 149 20.58 -4.96 1.01
C GLY A 149 19.16 -5.30 1.46
N ASP A 150 18.63 -4.59 2.45
CA ASP A 150 17.33 -4.89 3.11
C ASP A 150 16.07 -4.70 2.23
N THR A 151 16.18 -4.52 0.90
CA THR A 151 15.07 -4.28 -0.04
C THR A 151 15.35 -4.95 -1.40
N PRO A 152 14.39 -5.64 -2.03
CA PRO A 152 14.60 -6.31 -3.31
C PRO A 152 14.25 -5.35 -4.46
N THR A 153 15.01 -4.26 -4.62
CA THR A 153 14.82 -3.30 -5.71
C THR A 153 16.05 -3.19 -6.60
N CYS A 154 15.82 -3.09 -7.91
CA CYS A 154 16.86 -2.83 -8.89
C CYS A 154 17.14 -1.33 -9.04
N LEU A 155 16.26 -0.44 -8.56
CA LEU A 155 16.33 0.98 -8.84
C LEU A 155 16.68 1.77 -7.57
N TYR A 156 17.60 2.72 -7.70
CA TYR A 156 17.93 3.65 -6.63
C TYR A 156 17.00 4.86 -6.68
N ALA A 157 16.87 5.48 -7.85
CA ALA A 157 16.08 6.68 -8.09
C ALA A 157 15.39 6.65 -9.44
N VAL A 158 14.32 7.42 -9.57
CA VAL A 158 13.64 7.72 -10.83
C VAL A 158 13.33 9.21 -10.87
N SER A 159 13.43 9.82 -12.05
CA SER A 159 13.03 11.21 -12.29
C SER A 159 12.24 11.30 -13.58
N VAL A 160 11.33 12.28 -13.62
CA VAL A 160 10.47 12.57 -14.75
C VAL A 160 10.80 13.97 -15.27
N LEU A 161 11.18 14.05 -16.55
CA LEU A 161 11.20 15.32 -17.28
C LEU A 161 9.93 15.43 -18.11
N THR A 162 9.14 16.50 -17.90
CA THR A 162 7.92 16.74 -18.68
C THR A 162 8.20 17.70 -19.83
N VAL A 163 7.85 17.31 -21.04
CA VAL A 163 7.96 18.16 -22.22
C VAL A 163 6.61 18.81 -22.49
N VAL A 164 6.60 20.15 -22.58
CA VAL A 164 5.38 20.95 -22.68
C VAL A 164 5.35 21.72 -23.99
N GLY A 165 4.17 21.87 -24.59
CA GLY A 165 4.00 22.70 -25.79
C GLY A 165 3.95 24.20 -25.48
N ALA A 166 3.52 24.56 -24.27
CA ALA A 166 3.43 25.93 -23.79
C ALA A 166 3.94 26.02 -22.35
N ILE A 167 4.37 27.22 -21.94
CA ILE A 167 4.80 27.48 -20.56
C ILE A 167 3.59 27.24 -19.63
N PRO A 168 3.71 26.37 -18.60
CA PRO A 168 2.63 26.16 -17.63
C PRO A 168 2.27 27.46 -16.90
N GLU A 169 1.02 27.56 -16.43
CA GLU A 169 0.54 28.73 -15.69
C GLU A 169 1.48 29.11 -14.54
N ASN A 170 1.71 30.41 -14.36
CA ASN A 170 2.66 30.96 -13.39
C ASN A 170 4.05 30.29 -13.44
N ASN A 171 4.54 29.98 -14.65
CA ASN A 171 5.79 29.26 -14.92
C ASN A 171 5.89 27.89 -14.23
N GLY A 172 4.76 27.29 -13.86
CA GLY A 172 4.67 26.02 -13.14
C GLY A 172 4.63 26.15 -11.61
N GLU A 173 4.86 27.33 -11.03
CA GLU A 173 4.93 27.50 -9.56
C GLU A 173 3.62 27.12 -8.84
N THR A 174 2.49 27.22 -9.53
CA THR A 174 1.17 26.85 -9.01
C THR A 174 0.58 25.62 -9.70
N VAL A 175 1.36 24.89 -10.50
CA VAL A 175 0.86 23.79 -11.32
C VAL A 175 1.55 22.50 -10.89
N PHE A 176 0.77 21.46 -10.61
CA PHE A 176 1.29 20.10 -10.39
C PHE A 176 1.81 19.50 -11.69
N ARG A 177 2.85 18.67 -11.58
CA ARG A 177 3.28 17.84 -12.71
C ARG A 177 2.10 16.92 -13.10
N PRO A 178 1.76 16.80 -14.40
CA PRO A 178 0.77 15.81 -14.83
C PRO A 178 1.31 14.40 -14.55
N SER A 179 0.43 13.39 -14.45
CA SER A 179 0.89 12.01 -14.28
C SER A 179 1.90 11.63 -15.37
N TYR A 180 2.96 10.93 -14.97
CA TYR A 180 3.96 10.43 -15.92
C TYR A 180 3.38 9.33 -16.82
N PHE A 181 2.32 8.67 -16.36
CA PHE A 181 1.69 7.54 -17.02
C PHE A 181 0.68 7.98 -18.08
N GLY A 182 0.70 7.31 -19.23
CA GLY A 182 -0.22 7.53 -20.34
C GLY A 182 0.02 8.83 -21.12
N ALA A 183 -0.61 8.93 -22.28
CA ALA A 183 -0.48 10.08 -23.18
C ALA A 183 -1.38 11.28 -22.81
N ASN A 184 -2.44 11.07 -22.01
CA ASN A 184 -3.33 12.14 -21.61
C ASN A 184 -2.77 12.89 -20.40
N LYS A 185 -2.30 14.14 -20.61
CA LYS A 185 -1.71 14.97 -19.57
C LYS A 185 -2.73 15.98 -19.02
N VAL A 186 -3.13 15.78 -17.77
CA VAL A 186 -4.03 16.69 -17.05
C VAL A 186 -3.23 17.47 -16.02
N TYR A 187 -3.34 18.80 -16.08
CA TYR A 187 -2.69 19.72 -15.15
C TYR A 187 -3.66 20.14 -14.04
N TYR A 188 -3.15 20.23 -12.82
CA TYR A 188 -3.92 20.67 -11.65
C TYR A 188 -3.23 21.87 -11.00
N SER A 189 -4.00 22.76 -10.40
CA SER A 189 -3.47 23.95 -9.73
C SER A 189 -3.37 23.73 -8.21
N SER A 190 -2.25 24.11 -7.60
CA SER A 190 -2.09 24.14 -6.15
C SER A 190 -2.95 25.22 -5.48
N ASN A 191 -3.43 26.22 -6.23
CA ASN A 191 -4.37 27.22 -5.72
C ASN A 191 -5.74 26.61 -5.35
N ASN A 192 -6.04 25.42 -5.85
CA ASN A 192 -7.28 24.69 -5.54
C ASN A 192 -7.16 23.82 -4.30
N LEU A 193 -5.98 23.76 -3.64
CA LEU A 193 -5.77 22.89 -2.49
C LEU A 193 -6.69 23.28 -1.31
N ARG A 194 -7.58 22.36 -0.95
CA ARG A 194 -8.52 22.45 0.19
C ARG A 194 -7.85 22.17 1.52
N THR A 195 -6.83 22.96 1.84
CA THR A 195 -6.08 22.85 3.09
C THR A 195 -6.91 23.21 4.33
N ASP A 196 -8.04 23.91 4.12
CA ASP A 196 -9.06 24.18 5.13
C ASP A 196 -9.72 22.92 5.68
N LEU A 197 -9.67 21.80 4.93
CA LEU A 197 -10.19 20.51 5.37
C LEU A 197 -9.21 19.74 6.26
N LEU A 198 -7.93 20.16 6.35
CA LEU A 198 -6.95 19.47 7.18
C LEU A 198 -7.23 19.73 8.66
N PRO A 199 -7.36 18.68 9.49
CA PRO A 199 -7.44 18.87 10.94
C PRO A 199 -6.22 19.58 11.53
N SER A 200 -6.40 20.11 12.74
CA SER A 200 -5.36 20.79 13.52
C SER A 200 -5.24 20.19 14.92
N LEU A 201 -4.87 18.91 14.97
CA LEU A 201 -4.83 18.10 16.18
C LEU A 201 -3.58 18.35 17.01
N ASN A 202 -3.71 18.26 18.34
CA ASN A 202 -2.55 18.31 19.23
C ASN A 202 -1.58 17.14 18.93
N PRO A 203 -0.27 17.39 18.85
CA PRO A 203 0.71 16.36 18.54
C PRO A 203 0.71 15.24 19.60
N VAL A 204 1.24 14.09 19.19
CA VAL A 204 1.50 12.92 20.03
C VAL A 204 2.98 12.53 19.94
N THR A 205 3.40 11.59 20.78
CA THR A 205 4.72 10.96 20.69
C THR A 205 4.92 10.27 19.34
N ASN A 206 6.18 10.12 18.94
CA ASN A 206 6.60 9.40 17.73
C ASN A 206 6.11 10.00 16.40
N ALA A 207 5.54 11.21 16.40
CA ALA A 207 5.19 11.91 15.17
C ALA A 207 6.41 12.09 14.26
N PRO A 208 6.36 11.65 12.98
CA PRO A 208 7.44 11.90 12.04
C PRO A 208 7.56 13.41 11.79
N THR A 209 8.69 13.86 11.25
CA THR A 209 8.83 15.28 10.86
C THR A 209 8.08 15.57 9.56
N LEU A 210 7.74 16.84 9.31
CA LEU A 210 7.23 17.23 7.99
C LEU A 210 8.23 16.93 6.87
N GLN A 211 9.52 17.09 7.16
CA GLN A 211 10.59 16.75 6.21
C GLN A 211 10.61 15.27 5.86
N TRP A 212 10.31 14.38 6.82
CA TRP A 212 10.15 12.96 6.53
C TRP A 212 9.01 12.72 5.53
N ALA A 213 7.86 13.38 5.70
CA ALA A 213 6.74 13.25 4.78
C ALA A 213 7.10 13.78 3.38
N VAL A 214 7.79 14.92 3.28
CA VAL A 214 8.32 15.42 2.00
C VAL A 214 9.24 14.38 1.36
N ASN A 215 10.21 13.86 2.09
CA ASN A 215 11.18 12.91 1.56
C ASN A 215 10.53 11.59 1.10
N ARG A 216 9.44 11.16 1.75
CA ARG A 216 8.74 9.91 1.42
C ARG A 216 7.89 10.01 0.16
N PHE A 217 7.21 11.15 -0.07
CA PHE A 217 6.22 11.29 -1.13
C PHE A 217 6.66 12.15 -2.31
N LYS A 218 7.70 12.98 -2.15
CA LYS A 218 8.21 13.83 -3.24
C LYS A 218 8.85 13.03 -4.38
N PRO A 219 9.68 11.99 -4.11
CA PRO A 219 10.21 11.16 -5.18
C PRO A 219 9.10 10.43 -5.95
N VAL A 220 9.33 10.19 -7.24
CA VAL A 220 8.36 9.55 -8.14
C VAL A 220 7.97 8.17 -7.63
N GLN A 221 6.66 7.94 -7.46
CA GLN A 221 6.14 6.62 -7.10
C GLN A 221 6.00 5.78 -8.38
N LEU A 222 7.03 5.02 -8.73
CA LEU A 222 7.02 4.13 -9.90
C LEU A 222 6.28 2.83 -9.57
N ASP A 223 5.07 2.65 -10.10
CA ASP A 223 4.19 1.53 -9.71
C ASP A 223 3.11 1.22 -10.78
N TYR A 224 3.53 1.01 -12.03
CA TYR A 224 2.61 0.76 -13.15
C TYR A 224 2.65 -0.67 -13.70
N ILE A 225 3.42 -1.56 -13.08
CA ILE A 225 3.45 -2.98 -13.45
C ILE A 225 2.31 -3.69 -12.72
N ALA A 226 1.34 -4.21 -13.48
CA ALA A 226 0.10 -4.78 -12.92
C ALA A 226 0.32 -6.04 -12.06
N VAL A 227 1.48 -6.69 -12.18
CA VAL A 227 1.83 -7.87 -11.39
C VAL A 227 2.61 -7.43 -10.15
N ALA A 228 1.92 -7.24 -9.03
CA ALA A 228 2.48 -6.66 -7.80
C ALA A 228 3.82 -7.30 -7.36
N ASP A 229 3.91 -8.63 -7.30
CA ASP A 229 5.14 -9.35 -6.91
C ASP A 229 6.36 -9.06 -7.82
N LEU A 230 6.10 -8.67 -9.07
CA LEU A 230 7.13 -8.34 -10.05
C LEU A 230 7.43 -6.83 -10.07
N ALA A 231 6.44 -6.00 -9.70
CA ALA A 231 6.60 -4.57 -9.53
C ALA A 231 7.57 -4.23 -8.39
N ASP A 232 7.69 -5.10 -7.38
CA ASP A 232 8.58 -4.93 -6.22
C ASP A 232 10.03 -4.60 -6.60
N TYR A 233 10.54 -5.18 -7.69
CA TYR A 233 11.90 -4.93 -8.17
C TYR A 233 12.12 -3.55 -8.78
N LEU A 234 11.04 -2.82 -9.10
CA LEU A 234 11.10 -1.55 -9.80
C LEU A 234 10.79 -0.36 -8.89
N HIS A 235 10.32 -0.57 -7.67
CA HIS A 235 10.09 0.53 -6.75
C HIS A 235 11.41 1.17 -6.33
N PRO A 236 11.68 2.44 -6.69
CA PRO A 236 12.98 3.04 -6.43
C PRO A 236 13.23 3.18 -4.93
N ARG A 237 14.44 2.86 -4.48
CA ARG A 237 14.84 2.97 -3.07
C ARG A 237 14.57 4.36 -2.47
N MET A 238 14.72 5.42 -3.26
CA MET A 238 14.45 6.80 -2.83
C MET A 238 12.98 7.07 -2.51
N SER A 239 12.04 6.54 -3.30
CA SER A 239 10.59 6.64 -3.03
C SER A 239 10.14 5.60 -2.02
N TRP A 240 10.85 4.48 -1.92
CA TRP A 240 10.43 3.33 -1.14
C TRP A 240 11.63 2.61 -0.49
N PRO A 241 11.98 2.99 0.75
CA PRO A 241 13.18 2.47 1.42
C PRO A 241 12.99 1.12 2.14
N ASN A 242 11.82 0.50 2.05
CA ASN A 242 11.42 -0.66 2.87
C ASN A 242 11.08 -1.89 2.00
N TYR A 243 11.21 -3.09 2.58
CA TYR A 243 11.23 -4.38 1.85
C TYR A 243 9.91 -4.81 1.20
N TYR A 244 8.76 -4.56 1.83
CA TYR A 244 7.46 -5.13 1.42
C TYR A 244 6.35 -4.07 1.34
N PRO A 245 5.36 -4.21 0.44
CA PRO A 245 4.37 -3.15 0.18
C PRO A 245 3.45 -2.79 1.33
N ALA A 246 3.28 -3.68 2.33
CA ALA A 246 2.63 -3.34 3.58
C ALA A 246 3.22 -2.10 4.28
N SER A 247 4.53 -1.87 4.13
CA SER A 247 5.20 -0.68 4.65
C SER A 247 4.72 0.62 3.99
N MET A 248 4.17 0.56 2.78
CA MET A 248 3.61 1.72 2.11
C MET A 248 2.31 2.17 2.74
N ALA A 249 1.37 1.25 3.00
CA ALA A 249 0.13 1.60 3.70
C ALA A 249 0.43 2.22 5.07
N ARG A 250 1.41 1.65 5.80
CA ARG A 250 1.91 2.24 7.05
C ARG A 250 2.44 3.67 6.84
N ASP A 251 3.32 3.87 5.86
CA ASP A 251 3.95 5.17 5.60
C ASP A 251 2.92 6.20 5.09
N VAL A 252 1.97 5.79 4.27
CA VAL A 252 0.86 6.61 3.76
C VAL A 252 -0.04 7.05 4.91
N GLY A 253 -0.47 6.10 5.76
CA GLY A 253 -1.22 6.40 6.98
C GLY A 253 -0.47 7.39 7.87
N ASN A 254 0.84 7.20 8.07
CA ASN A 254 1.69 8.14 8.80
C ASN A 254 1.77 9.52 8.15
N GLY A 255 1.89 9.57 6.82
CA GLY A 255 1.94 10.81 6.05
C GLY A 255 0.66 11.62 6.21
N VAL A 256 -0.49 10.99 6.01
CA VAL A 256 -1.80 11.64 6.12
C VAL A 256 -2.05 12.09 7.57
N LEU A 257 -1.87 11.22 8.56
CA LEU A 257 -2.02 11.60 9.98
C LEU A 257 -1.06 12.71 10.39
N ARG A 258 0.17 12.73 9.84
CA ARG A 258 1.13 13.80 10.14
C ARG A 258 0.63 15.16 9.66
N LEU A 259 -0.07 15.22 8.53
CA LEU A 259 -0.67 16.44 7.99
C LEU A 259 -1.89 16.92 8.82
N MET A 260 -2.44 16.08 9.71
CA MET A 260 -3.54 16.43 10.61
C MET A 260 -3.09 17.08 11.92
N LEU A 261 -1.79 17.17 12.21
CA LEU A 261 -1.27 17.80 13.44
C LEU A 261 -1.28 19.34 13.34
N ASN A 262 -1.21 20.05 14.45
CA ASN A 262 -1.42 21.51 14.55
C ASN A 262 -0.26 22.41 14.06
N ASP A 263 0.62 21.95 13.15
CA ASP A 263 1.56 22.84 12.46
C ASP A 263 0.82 23.87 11.59
N SER A 264 1.46 25.01 11.29
CA SER A 264 0.86 25.98 10.37
C SER A 264 0.67 25.37 8.98
N VAL A 265 -0.39 25.80 8.28
CA VAL A 265 -0.66 25.39 6.89
C VAL A 265 0.57 25.61 5.99
N SER A 266 1.24 26.75 6.14
CA SER A 266 2.47 27.06 5.41
C SER A 266 3.60 26.05 5.65
N ALA A 267 3.77 25.57 6.88
CA ALA A 267 4.77 24.56 7.21
C ALA A 267 4.42 23.20 6.60
N LYS A 268 3.13 22.84 6.59
CA LYS A 268 2.64 21.58 6.00
C LYS A 268 2.77 21.54 4.48
N MET A 269 2.80 22.69 3.81
CA MET A 269 2.52 22.76 2.38
C MET A 269 3.46 21.96 1.48
N PRO A 270 4.78 21.91 1.71
CA PRO A 270 5.66 21.01 0.96
C PRO A 270 5.23 19.54 1.04
N ALA A 271 4.75 19.08 2.19
CA ALA A 271 4.30 17.70 2.38
C ALA A 271 2.90 17.46 1.78
N VAL A 272 1.99 18.44 1.85
CA VAL A 272 0.69 18.40 1.16
C VAL A 272 0.88 18.28 -0.35
N ILE A 273 1.78 19.10 -0.92
CA ILE A 273 2.12 19.06 -2.35
C ILE A 273 2.71 17.70 -2.72
N ALA A 274 3.66 17.19 -1.94
CA ALA A 274 4.29 15.88 -2.20
C ALA A 274 3.26 14.73 -2.20
N MET A 275 2.40 14.65 -1.17
CA MET A 275 1.36 13.62 -1.10
C MET A 275 0.32 13.77 -2.23
N THR A 276 -0.08 15.01 -2.55
CA THR A 276 -1.03 15.27 -3.64
C THR A 276 -0.45 14.86 -4.99
N GLN A 277 0.83 15.15 -5.24
CA GLN A 277 1.51 14.71 -6.47
C GLN A 277 1.58 13.19 -6.59
N ALA A 278 1.91 12.48 -5.50
CA ALA A 278 1.89 11.02 -5.49
C ALA A 278 0.48 10.49 -5.83
N GLY A 279 -0.57 11.10 -5.29
CA GLY A 279 -1.96 10.78 -5.63
C GLY A 279 -2.33 11.03 -7.10
N ILE A 280 -1.81 12.11 -7.71
CA ILE A 280 -1.98 12.39 -9.15
C ILE A 280 -1.34 11.30 -10.00
N ASP A 281 -0.14 10.84 -9.63
CA ASP A 281 0.54 9.76 -10.35
C ASP A 281 -0.25 8.44 -10.25
N TYR A 282 -0.61 8.00 -9.03
CA TYR A 282 -1.43 6.80 -8.83
C TYR A 282 -2.79 6.90 -9.53
N TYR A 283 -3.41 8.08 -9.55
CA TYR A 283 -4.66 8.29 -10.29
C TYR A 283 -4.48 8.07 -11.80
N GLY A 284 -3.40 8.61 -12.39
CA GLY A 284 -3.10 8.41 -13.80
C GLY A 284 -2.86 6.94 -14.15
N ILE A 285 -2.13 6.22 -13.29
CA ILE A 285 -1.88 4.78 -13.41
C ILE A 285 -3.20 3.99 -13.33
N PHE A 286 -4.05 4.31 -12.35
CA PHE A 286 -5.36 3.68 -12.16
C PHE A 286 -6.31 3.93 -13.34
N LYS A 287 -6.43 5.19 -13.80
CA LYS A 287 -7.21 5.53 -15.01
C LYS A 287 -6.66 4.80 -16.24
N GLY A 288 -5.36 4.51 -16.23
CA GLY A 288 -4.65 3.69 -17.20
C GLY A 288 -5.06 2.22 -17.29
N GLY A 289 -5.86 1.73 -16.34
CA GLY A 289 -6.31 0.33 -16.28
C GLY A 289 -5.51 -0.56 -15.33
N ILE A 290 -4.57 0.00 -14.56
CA ILE A 290 -3.86 -0.74 -13.51
C ILE A 290 -4.73 -0.82 -12.25
N SER A 291 -4.72 -1.97 -11.60
CA SER A 291 -5.38 -2.22 -10.33
C SER A 291 -4.41 -2.89 -9.36
N TRP A 292 -4.56 -2.59 -8.07
CA TRP A 292 -3.80 -3.16 -6.97
C TRP A 292 -4.72 -4.02 -6.11
N SER A 293 -5.12 -5.18 -6.62
CA SER A 293 -6.15 -6.03 -6.00
C SER A 293 -5.72 -6.63 -4.65
N PRO A 294 -6.68 -7.08 -3.81
CA PRO A 294 -6.42 -7.77 -2.56
C PRO A 294 -5.45 -8.94 -2.67
N GLY A 295 -4.78 -9.23 -1.56
CA GLY A 295 -3.76 -10.25 -1.46
C GLY A 295 -3.08 -10.25 -0.10
N ALA A 296 -1.81 -10.62 -0.10
CA ALA A 296 -0.97 -10.81 1.09
C ALA A 296 -0.45 -9.50 1.74
N GLY A 297 -0.92 -8.34 1.26
CA GLY A 297 -0.39 -7.02 1.62
C GLY A 297 0.54 -6.42 0.56
N GLU A 298 0.67 -7.04 -0.62
CA GLU A 298 1.45 -6.51 -1.76
C GLU A 298 0.85 -5.26 -2.39
N ALA A 299 -0.46 -5.07 -2.29
CA ALA A 299 -1.19 -4.11 -3.12
C ALA A 299 -1.93 -3.02 -2.31
N ILE A 300 -1.50 -2.78 -1.06
CA ILE A 300 -2.09 -1.78 -0.16
C ILE A 300 -1.26 -0.49 -0.11
N GLY A 301 -1.88 0.64 0.23
CA GLY A 301 -1.25 1.96 0.32
C GLY A 301 -1.32 2.79 -0.95
N ARG A 302 -2.15 2.41 -1.94
CA ARG A 302 -2.30 3.15 -3.21
C ARG A 302 -3.61 3.92 -3.29
N LYS A 303 -4.64 3.45 -2.58
CA LYS A 303 -5.96 4.09 -2.63
C LYS A 303 -5.96 5.42 -1.91
N MET A 304 -5.39 5.46 -0.70
CA MET A 304 -5.40 6.65 0.15
C MET A 304 -4.71 7.87 -0.49
N PRO A 305 -3.55 7.79 -1.18
CA PRO A 305 -2.98 8.95 -1.87
C PRO A 305 -3.89 9.51 -2.97
N ILE A 306 -4.58 8.65 -3.74
CA ILE A 306 -5.55 9.11 -4.75
C ILE A 306 -6.73 9.82 -4.08
N ILE A 307 -7.26 9.24 -3.00
CA ILE A 307 -8.36 9.84 -2.23
C ILE A 307 -7.94 11.19 -1.67
N PHE A 308 -6.76 11.26 -1.04
CA PHE A 308 -6.21 12.51 -0.50
C PHE A 308 -6.09 13.58 -1.59
N ALA A 309 -5.49 13.24 -2.75
CA ALA A 309 -5.39 14.17 -3.88
C ALA A 309 -6.77 14.60 -4.40
N SER A 310 -7.73 13.68 -4.52
CA SER A 310 -9.08 13.97 -5.00
C SER A 310 -9.84 14.96 -4.10
N VAL A 311 -9.63 14.86 -2.77
CA VAL A 311 -10.24 15.75 -1.78
C VAL A 311 -9.52 17.09 -1.74
N MET A 312 -8.19 17.07 -1.70
CA MET A 312 -7.38 18.29 -1.69
C MET A 312 -7.60 19.12 -2.95
N LEU A 313 -7.72 18.51 -4.13
CA LEU A 313 -7.96 19.22 -5.39
C LEU A 313 -9.44 19.51 -5.66
N ASP A 314 -10.34 19.05 -4.78
CA ASP A 314 -11.79 19.03 -4.98
C ASP A 314 -12.22 18.49 -6.36
N ASN A 315 -11.56 17.42 -6.81
CA ASN A 315 -11.70 16.93 -8.18
C ASN A 315 -12.79 15.85 -8.27
N ALA A 316 -13.96 16.21 -8.80
CA ALA A 316 -15.10 15.29 -8.93
C ALA A 316 -14.80 14.06 -9.81
N GLU A 317 -13.98 14.19 -10.85
CA GLU A 317 -13.61 13.07 -11.72
C GLU A 317 -12.80 12.02 -10.97
N MET A 318 -11.75 12.44 -10.26
CA MET A 318 -10.95 11.56 -9.39
C MET A 318 -11.82 10.90 -8.32
N LYS A 319 -12.67 11.70 -7.63
CA LYS A 319 -13.57 11.19 -6.59
C LYS A 319 -14.50 10.10 -7.13
N ASN A 320 -15.05 10.30 -8.32
CA ASN A 320 -15.95 9.33 -8.95
C ASN A 320 -15.22 8.10 -9.48
N ALA A 321 -13.96 8.24 -9.92
CA ALA A 321 -13.17 7.14 -10.47
C ALA A 321 -12.78 6.10 -9.41
N VAL A 322 -12.39 6.53 -8.20
CA VAL A 322 -11.96 5.61 -7.12
C VAL A 322 -13.10 5.06 -6.27
N ARG A 323 -14.31 5.61 -6.43
CA ARG A 323 -15.52 5.16 -5.71
C ARG A 323 -15.98 3.75 -6.11
N PRO A 324 -16.07 3.34 -7.39
CA PRO A 324 -16.40 1.97 -7.72
C PRO A 324 -15.23 1.06 -7.35
N SER A 325 -15.48 0.15 -6.41
CA SER A 325 -14.52 -0.87 -5.97
C SER A 325 -14.50 -2.09 -6.90
N ARG A 326 -14.97 -2.02 -8.14
CA ARG A 326 -15.02 -3.19 -9.04
C ARG A 326 -13.93 -3.10 -10.10
N SER A 327 -12.93 -3.97 -10.04
CA SER A 327 -12.24 -4.42 -11.25
C SER A 327 -13.24 -5.26 -12.07
N GLY A 328 -13.17 -5.20 -13.39
CA GLY A 328 -14.13 -5.85 -14.30
C GLY A 328 -14.17 -7.38 -14.25
N ILE A 329 -13.51 -8.04 -13.29
CA ILE A 329 -13.55 -9.48 -13.05
C ILE A 329 -14.58 -9.74 -11.95
N LEU A 330 -15.66 -10.47 -12.25
CA LEU A 330 -16.71 -10.82 -11.28
C LEU A 330 -16.36 -12.14 -10.57
N ASP A 331 -16.54 -12.21 -9.25
CA ASP A 331 -16.60 -13.49 -8.54
C ASP A 331 -17.89 -14.26 -8.88
N ASP A 332 -17.99 -15.49 -8.41
CA ASP A 332 -19.14 -16.39 -8.57
C ASP A 332 -20.45 -15.84 -7.96
N LYS A 333 -20.37 -14.77 -7.16
CA LYS A 333 -21.48 -14.04 -6.54
C LYS A 333 -21.76 -12.69 -7.20
N GLY A 334 -21.08 -12.34 -8.30
CA GLY A 334 -21.28 -11.08 -9.02
C GLY A 334 -20.68 -9.84 -8.33
N LEU A 335 -19.80 -10.04 -7.35
CA LEU A 335 -18.98 -9.01 -6.73
C LEU A 335 -17.66 -8.93 -7.49
N GLY A 336 -17.38 -7.78 -8.10
CA GLY A 336 -16.11 -7.58 -8.80
C GLY A 336 -14.93 -7.71 -7.84
N PHE A 337 -13.82 -8.32 -8.27
CA PHE A 337 -12.53 -8.20 -7.57
C PHE A 337 -12.25 -6.74 -7.28
N THR A 338 -11.82 -6.39 -6.07
CA THR A 338 -11.59 -4.99 -5.77
C THR A 338 -10.34 -4.48 -6.48
N ALA A 339 -10.39 -3.23 -6.94
CA ALA A 339 -9.25 -2.61 -7.62
C ALA A 339 -8.13 -2.20 -6.65
N PHE A 340 -8.39 -2.29 -5.35
CA PHE A 340 -7.54 -1.83 -4.26
C PHE A 340 -7.53 -2.86 -3.13
N GLY A 341 -6.34 -3.16 -2.58
CA GLY A 341 -6.18 -4.13 -1.50
C GLY A 341 -6.78 -3.65 -0.18
N GLU A 342 -6.96 -2.34 0.00
CA GLU A 342 -7.64 -1.74 1.15
C GLU A 342 -9.14 -2.10 1.21
N ASP A 343 -9.71 -2.63 0.14
CA ASP A 343 -11.10 -3.09 0.06
C ASP A 343 -11.25 -4.61 0.36
N GLN A 344 -10.21 -5.26 0.90
CA GLN A 344 -10.20 -6.69 1.24
C GLN A 344 -11.16 -7.09 2.38
N PRO A 345 -11.34 -6.29 3.46
CA PRO A 345 -12.29 -6.66 4.52
C PRO A 345 -13.72 -6.79 3.99
N TYR A 346 -14.47 -7.77 4.51
CA TYR A 346 -15.82 -8.08 4.05
C TYR A 346 -16.77 -8.41 5.21
N GLN A 347 -18.07 -8.23 5.00
CA GLN A 347 -19.08 -8.64 5.98
C GLN A 347 -19.18 -10.17 6.07
N GLY A 348 -18.80 -10.73 7.21
CA GLY A 348 -19.12 -12.10 7.61
C GLY A 348 -20.51 -12.21 8.23
N LYS A 349 -20.85 -13.41 8.73
CA LYS A 349 -22.14 -13.68 9.37
C LYS A 349 -22.36 -12.87 10.64
N ASN A 350 -21.31 -12.71 11.44
CA ASN A 350 -21.39 -12.09 12.77
C ASN A 350 -20.63 -10.76 12.89
N THR A 351 -19.63 -10.54 12.03
CA THR A 351 -18.75 -9.37 12.10
C THR A 351 -18.05 -9.18 10.76
N VAL A 352 -17.28 -8.10 10.62
CA VAL A 352 -16.39 -7.90 9.48
C VAL A 352 -15.15 -8.79 9.63
N LEU A 353 -14.79 -9.47 8.55
CA LEU A 353 -13.74 -10.48 8.47
C LEU A 353 -12.69 -10.11 7.42
N TRP A 354 -11.53 -10.76 7.52
CA TRP A 354 -10.42 -10.63 6.56
C TRP A 354 -10.36 -11.79 5.57
N GLY A 355 -9.87 -11.54 4.35
CA GLY A 355 -9.45 -12.57 3.40
C GLY A 355 -9.88 -12.28 1.95
N ASP A 356 -9.19 -12.93 1.01
CA ASP A 356 -9.42 -12.81 -0.42
C ASP A 356 -10.65 -13.57 -0.88
N PRO A 357 -11.37 -13.06 -1.89
CA PRO A 357 -12.55 -13.70 -2.41
C PRO A 357 -12.27 -15.06 -3.07
N LEU A 358 -13.19 -16.01 -2.85
CA LEU A 358 -13.30 -17.21 -3.69
C LEU A 358 -13.53 -16.82 -5.16
N GLY A 359 -13.12 -17.68 -6.10
CA GLY A 359 -13.12 -17.39 -7.53
C GLY A 359 -11.86 -16.67 -8.01
N SER A 360 -10.91 -16.38 -7.10
CA SER A 360 -9.61 -15.79 -7.43
C SER A 360 -8.69 -16.85 -7.98
N ALA A 361 -8.58 -16.95 -9.31
CA ALA A 361 -7.69 -17.93 -9.94
C ALA A 361 -6.23 -17.84 -9.45
N LYS A 362 -5.78 -16.67 -8.96
CA LYS A 362 -4.44 -16.46 -8.39
C LYS A 362 -4.36 -16.83 -6.91
N TYR A 363 -5.36 -16.47 -6.10
CA TYR A 363 -5.25 -16.54 -4.65
C TYR A 363 -6.12 -17.62 -4.01
N CYS A 364 -7.37 -17.77 -4.45
CA CYS A 364 -8.42 -18.60 -3.84
C CYS A 364 -9.45 -19.02 -4.90
N PRO A 365 -9.14 -20.03 -5.74
CA PRO A 365 -9.98 -20.38 -6.88
C PRO A 365 -11.34 -20.93 -6.45
N ASP A 366 -11.38 -21.74 -5.39
CA ASP A 366 -12.60 -22.42 -4.93
C ASP A 366 -12.55 -22.79 -3.44
N GLU A 367 -13.63 -23.39 -2.97
CA GLU A 367 -13.81 -23.84 -1.59
C GLU A 367 -12.87 -24.99 -1.21
N ASP A 368 -12.54 -25.89 -2.13
CA ASP A 368 -11.63 -27.01 -1.85
C ASP A 368 -10.23 -26.48 -1.57
N PHE A 369 -9.79 -25.50 -2.38
CA PHE A 369 -8.52 -24.83 -2.20
C PHE A 369 -8.41 -24.12 -0.85
N TYR A 370 -9.49 -23.55 -0.31
CA TYR A 370 -9.48 -22.96 1.03
C TYR A 370 -9.07 -24.00 2.10
N TRP A 371 -9.63 -25.22 2.03
CA TRP A 371 -9.30 -26.28 2.98
C TRP A 371 -7.91 -26.88 2.75
N GLU A 372 -7.47 -26.95 1.49
CA GLU A 372 -6.10 -27.31 1.16
C GLU A 372 -5.10 -26.28 1.67
N ASP A 373 -5.39 -24.99 1.60
CA ASP A 373 -4.50 -23.91 2.03
C ASP A 373 -4.18 -24.01 3.53
N ILE A 374 -5.18 -24.36 4.37
CA ILE A 374 -5.00 -24.62 5.81
C ILE A 374 -3.89 -25.66 6.07
N ILE A 375 -3.84 -26.70 5.23
CA ILE A 375 -2.90 -27.82 5.35
C ILE A 375 -1.56 -27.48 4.70
N ALA A 376 -1.59 -27.04 3.44
CA ALA A 376 -0.45 -26.97 2.54
C ALA A 376 0.36 -25.67 2.62
N ASP A 377 -0.14 -24.62 3.30
CA ASP A 377 0.55 -23.35 3.46
C ASP A 377 0.84 -22.63 2.13
N SER A 378 -0.19 -22.47 1.30
CA SER A 378 -0.04 -21.93 -0.06
C SER A 378 -0.13 -20.40 -0.09
N THR A 379 -1.29 -19.83 -0.44
CA THR A 379 -1.48 -18.39 -0.62
C THR A 379 -1.67 -17.66 0.70
N ARG A 380 -2.19 -18.36 1.73
CA ARG A 380 -2.42 -17.83 3.09
C ARG A 380 -3.35 -16.61 3.15
N THR A 381 -4.17 -16.38 2.13
CA THR A 381 -5.05 -15.20 2.05
C THR A 381 -6.53 -15.54 1.97
N CYS A 382 -6.93 -16.79 1.81
CA CYS A 382 -8.32 -17.12 1.49
C CYS A 382 -9.34 -16.76 2.56
N ARG A 383 -10.39 -16.02 2.18
CA ARG A 383 -11.53 -15.77 3.06
C ARG A 383 -12.23 -17.08 3.39
N ASP A 384 -12.80 -17.14 4.59
CA ASP A 384 -13.67 -18.23 4.98
C ASP A 384 -14.88 -18.35 4.03
N PRO A 385 -15.05 -19.48 3.31
CA PRO A 385 -16.17 -19.67 2.41
C PRO A 385 -17.53 -19.57 3.11
N TYR A 386 -17.58 -19.85 4.42
CA TYR A 386 -18.80 -19.86 5.23
C TYR A 386 -19.05 -18.55 5.99
N GLY A 387 -18.06 -17.64 6.01
CA GLY A 387 -18.15 -16.31 6.62
C GLY A 387 -18.27 -16.28 8.14
N TYR A 388 -17.76 -17.28 8.86
CA TYR A 388 -17.72 -17.33 10.33
C TYR A 388 -16.44 -16.75 10.91
N ILE A 389 -15.30 -16.96 10.25
CA ILE A 389 -13.98 -16.63 10.80
C ILE A 389 -13.11 -15.83 9.82
N ASP A 390 -12.08 -15.16 10.34
CA ASP A 390 -11.06 -14.56 9.49
C ASP A 390 -10.39 -15.60 8.59
N GLY A 391 -9.97 -15.15 7.41
CA GLY A 391 -9.33 -15.98 6.41
C GLY A 391 -7.84 -16.26 6.67
N GLY A 392 -7.22 -16.80 5.62
CA GLY A 392 -5.84 -17.27 5.59
C GLY A 392 -5.70 -18.71 6.07
N ARG A 393 -4.47 -19.22 6.02
CA ARG A 393 -4.17 -20.59 6.49
C ARG A 393 -4.57 -20.77 7.95
N ILE A 394 -4.20 -19.80 8.78
CA ILE A 394 -4.45 -19.78 10.22
C ILE A 394 -4.87 -18.37 10.60
N PRO A 395 -6.13 -18.19 11.03
CA PRO A 395 -6.63 -16.87 11.39
C PRO A 395 -5.76 -16.20 12.45
N GLY A 396 -5.56 -14.90 12.30
CA GLY A 396 -4.73 -14.09 13.20
C GLY A 396 -3.24 -14.18 12.94
N GLY A 397 -2.78 -14.98 11.96
CA GLY A 397 -1.37 -15.16 11.64
C GLY A 397 -0.98 -14.70 10.25
N GLY A 398 0.20 -15.11 9.79
CA GLY A 398 0.63 -14.90 8.41
C GLY A 398 0.52 -13.44 7.94
N TYR A 399 -0.06 -13.27 6.75
CA TYR A 399 -0.30 -11.97 6.11
C TYR A 399 -1.35 -11.11 6.80
N GLN A 400 -2.34 -11.73 7.47
CA GLN A 400 -3.30 -11.00 8.27
C GLN A 400 -2.59 -10.24 9.41
N LEU A 401 -1.69 -10.93 10.12
CA LEU A 401 -0.95 -10.36 11.23
C LEU A 401 0.15 -9.41 10.77
N CYS A 402 1.08 -9.89 9.92
CA CYS A 402 2.24 -9.10 9.55
C CYS A 402 1.82 -7.88 8.76
N CYS A 403 1.03 -8.08 7.71
CA CYS A 403 1.19 -7.29 6.51
C CYS A 403 -0.03 -6.48 6.12
N THR A 404 -1.17 -6.65 6.80
CA THR A 404 -2.42 -5.94 6.47
C THR A 404 -3.00 -5.23 7.69
N SER A 405 -3.40 -5.98 8.71
CA SER A 405 -4.29 -5.47 9.77
C SER A 405 -3.78 -4.23 10.50
N ASP A 406 -2.50 -4.23 10.92
CA ASP A 406 -1.92 -3.08 11.62
C ASP A 406 -1.34 -2.02 10.65
N ALA A 407 -1.09 -2.40 9.39
CA ALA A 407 -0.64 -1.48 8.34
C ALA A 407 -1.75 -0.49 7.93
N TRP A 408 -3.02 -0.91 7.96
CA TRP A 408 -4.17 -0.05 7.69
C TRP A 408 -4.52 0.94 8.81
N LEU A 409 -3.97 0.77 10.02
CA LEU A 409 -4.36 1.56 11.21
C LEU A 409 -4.30 3.07 10.96
N GLY A 410 -3.25 3.55 10.30
CA GLY A 410 -3.06 4.98 10.04
C GLY A 410 -4.07 5.53 9.04
N GLU A 411 -4.37 4.78 7.98
CA GLU A 411 -5.34 5.17 6.95
C GLU A 411 -6.77 5.15 7.49
N THR A 412 -7.13 4.10 8.23
CA THR A 412 -8.40 3.98 8.95
C THR A 412 -8.61 5.16 9.89
N LEU A 413 -7.61 5.50 10.69
CA LEU A 413 -7.72 6.64 11.60
C LEU A 413 -7.82 7.98 10.85
N ALA A 414 -7.15 8.13 9.71
CA ALA A 414 -7.29 9.32 8.88
C ALA A 414 -8.74 9.46 8.33
N LEU A 415 -9.36 8.37 7.88
CA LEU A 415 -10.78 8.36 7.50
C LEU A 415 -11.68 8.78 8.67
N CYS A 416 -11.36 8.33 9.89
CA CYS A 416 -12.04 8.75 11.10
C CYS A 416 -11.93 10.26 11.37
N LEU A 417 -10.71 10.82 11.31
CA LEU A 417 -10.43 12.19 11.74
C LEU A 417 -10.74 13.26 10.69
N MET A 418 -10.82 12.88 9.42
CA MET A 418 -11.13 13.77 8.31
C MET A 418 -12.22 13.15 7.44
N PRO A 419 -13.51 13.31 7.81
CA PRO A 419 -14.63 12.63 7.16
C PRO A 419 -14.73 12.88 5.65
N SER A 420 -14.23 14.00 5.14
CA SER A 420 -14.18 14.28 3.69
C SER A 420 -13.35 13.27 2.89
N LEU A 421 -12.45 12.51 3.53
CA LEU A 421 -11.72 11.41 2.91
C LEU A 421 -12.61 10.18 2.64
N ARG A 422 -13.80 10.09 3.24
CA ARG A 422 -14.75 8.98 3.03
C ARG A 422 -15.56 9.15 1.74
N ASP A 423 -15.89 10.38 1.34
CA ASP A 423 -16.72 10.68 0.16
C ASP A 423 -16.25 10.05 -1.16
N PRO A 424 -14.93 9.98 -1.46
CA PRO A 424 -14.42 9.34 -2.67
C PRO A 424 -14.39 7.81 -2.57
N TRP A 425 -14.49 7.25 -1.36
CA TRP A 425 -14.46 5.81 -1.13
C TRP A 425 -15.88 5.25 -1.20
N ASN A 426 -16.00 4.02 -1.68
CA ASN A 426 -17.25 3.27 -1.55
C ASN A 426 -17.69 3.12 -0.07
N VAL A 427 -18.93 3.50 0.24
CA VAL A 427 -19.49 3.43 1.60
C VAL A 427 -19.36 2.07 2.26
N THR A 428 -19.60 1.00 1.50
CA THR A 428 -19.53 -0.36 2.02
C THR A 428 -18.11 -0.72 2.41
N TYR A 429 -17.13 -0.43 1.55
CA TYR A 429 -15.76 -0.89 1.75
C TYR A 429 -14.99 -0.07 2.77
N TYR A 430 -15.17 1.27 2.82
CA TYR A 430 -14.52 2.01 3.90
C TYR A 430 -15.12 1.62 5.25
N GLN A 431 -16.43 1.34 5.33
CA GLN A 431 -17.04 0.93 6.59
C GLN A 431 -16.50 -0.43 7.04
N TYR A 432 -16.36 -1.40 6.13
CA TYR A 432 -15.70 -2.66 6.44
C TYR A 432 -14.26 -2.45 6.92
N LEU A 433 -13.49 -1.57 6.28
CA LEU A 433 -12.13 -1.27 6.73
C LEU A 433 -12.12 -0.66 8.15
N LEU A 434 -13.01 0.30 8.44
CA LEU A 434 -13.17 0.90 9.76
C LEU A 434 -13.51 -0.13 10.84
N ASP A 435 -14.56 -0.92 10.60
CA ASP A 435 -15.07 -1.91 11.54
C ASP A 435 -14.05 -3.04 11.76
N TYR A 436 -13.40 -3.49 10.69
CA TYR A 436 -12.34 -4.49 10.75
C TYR A 436 -11.15 -4.00 11.57
N THR A 437 -10.61 -2.82 11.28
CA THR A 437 -9.45 -2.30 12.01
C THR A 437 -9.80 -2.09 13.48
N ALA A 438 -10.98 -1.53 13.80
CA ALA A 438 -11.42 -1.36 15.18
C ALA A 438 -11.51 -2.72 15.91
N ARG A 439 -12.19 -3.70 15.31
CA ARG A 439 -12.31 -5.07 15.84
C ARG A 439 -10.93 -5.74 16.02
N TRP A 440 -10.04 -5.61 15.04
CA TRP A 440 -8.68 -6.14 15.14
C TRP A 440 -7.88 -5.51 16.28
N LYS A 441 -8.05 -4.20 16.52
CA LYS A 441 -7.40 -3.52 17.65
C LYS A 441 -7.98 -3.88 19.01
N ASP A 442 -9.28 -4.20 19.07
CA ASP A 442 -9.98 -4.48 20.32
C ASP A 442 -9.96 -5.97 20.71
N SER A 443 -9.96 -6.88 19.73
CA SER A 443 -10.00 -8.33 19.95
C SER A 443 -8.94 -9.09 19.15
N GLY A 444 -8.44 -8.58 18.02
CA GLY A 444 -7.49 -9.32 17.17
C GLY A 444 -8.18 -10.32 16.25
N ALA A 445 -7.73 -11.58 16.28
CA ALA A 445 -8.24 -12.65 15.42
C ALA A 445 -9.67 -13.07 15.77
N TYR A 446 -10.53 -13.16 14.75
CA TYR A 446 -11.91 -13.60 14.92
C TYR A 446 -12.10 -15.04 14.43
N THR A 447 -12.24 -15.99 15.37
CA THR A 447 -12.42 -17.41 15.07
C THR A 447 -13.62 -18.06 15.76
N GLN A 448 -14.44 -17.26 16.46
CA GLN A 448 -15.63 -17.73 17.17
C GLN A 448 -16.77 -16.70 17.09
N PRO A 449 -18.04 -17.14 17.01
CA PRO A 449 -18.46 -18.54 16.95
C PRO A 449 -18.25 -19.14 15.55
N ASP A 450 -17.65 -20.34 15.49
CA ASP A 450 -17.43 -21.10 14.27
C ASP A 450 -18.00 -22.52 14.44
N PRO A 451 -19.00 -22.93 13.65
CA PRO A 451 -19.58 -24.26 13.78
C PRO A 451 -18.84 -25.34 12.99
N CYS A 452 -17.83 -24.99 12.19
CA CYS A 452 -17.20 -25.93 11.26
C CYS A 452 -16.19 -26.84 11.96
N ALA A 453 -16.19 -28.12 11.64
CA ALA A 453 -15.25 -29.10 12.19
C ALA A 453 -13.79 -28.73 11.85
N PRO A 454 -12.85 -28.88 12.82
CA PRO A 454 -11.44 -28.59 12.61
C PRO A 454 -10.77 -29.60 11.68
N VAL A 455 -9.68 -29.17 11.04
CA VAL A 455 -8.89 -30.06 10.17
C VAL A 455 -8.19 -31.10 11.05
N GLU A 456 -8.29 -32.37 10.66
CA GLU A 456 -7.70 -33.48 11.39
C GLU A 456 -6.26 -33.78 10.97
N GLY A 457 -5.48 -34.32 11.92
CA GLY A 457 -4.12 -34.75 11.72
C GLY A 457 -3.68 -35.82 12.73
N VAL A 458 -2.39 -36.13 12.68
CA VAL A 458 -1.74 -37.06 13.62
C VAL A 458 -0.50 -36.40 14.21
N CYS A 459 -0.30 -36.56 15.51
CA CYS A 459 0.91 -36.09 16.17
C CYS A 459 2.15 -36.83 15.66
N VAL A 460 3.15 -36.07 15.22
CA VAL A 460 4.47 -36.57 14.84
C VAL A 460 5.50 -36.02 15.82
N GLY A 461 6.20 -36.94 16.49
CA GLY A 461 7.07 -36.63 17.63
C GLY A 461 6.28 -36.31 18.90
N GLY A 462 6.99 -35.84 19.93
CA GLY A 462 6.38 -35.45 21.20
C GLY A 462 5.89 -36.61 22.07
N THR A 463 5.18 -36.26 23.15
CA THR A 463 4.70 -37.28 24.11
C THR A 463 3.45 -38.01 23.63
N ARG A 464 2.74 -37.45 22.64
CA ARG A 464 1.52 -38.03 22.05
C ARG A 464 1.71 -38.52 20.61
N ASN A 465 2.93 -38.87 20.23
CA ASN A 465 3.24 -39.38 18.89
C ASN A 465 2.25 -40.49 18.45
N GLY A 466 1.66 -40.33 17.27
CA GLY A 466 0.67 -41.24 16.70
C GLY A 466 -0.78 -41.03 17.14
N GLN A 467 -1.06 -40.11 18.07
CA GLN A 467 -2.44 -39.78 18.47
C GLN A 467 -3.09 -38.78 17.50
N LYS A 468 -4.43 -38.84 17.37
CA LYS A 468 -5.22 -37.87 16.60
C LYS A 468 -5.08 -36.48 17.21
N CYS A 469 -4.86 -35.48 16.37
CA CYS A 469 -4.87 -34.07 16.72
C CYS A 469 -5.71 -33.28 15.71
N THR A 470 -6.05 -32.04 16.01
CA THR A 470 -6.88 -31.17 15.16
C THR A 470 -6.35 -29.73 15.20
N THR A 471 -6.76 -28.90 14.25
CA THR A 471 -6.50 -27.44 14.29
C THR A 471 -7.15 -26.76 15.49
N ALA A 472 -8.12 -27.40 16.17
CA ALA A 472 -8.76 -26.82 17.33
C ALA A 472 -7.80 -26.60 18.51
N TRP A 473 -6.71 -27.37 18.56
CA TRP A 473 -5.69 -27.29 19.61
C TRP A 473 -4.59 -26.25 19.36
N PHE A 474 -4.68 -25.47 18.28
CA PHE A 474 -3.70 -24.46 17.92
C PHE A 474 -3.87 -23.21 18.79
N VAL A 475 -2.79 -22.77 19.44
CA VAL A 475 -2.82 -21.63 20.38
C VAL A 475 -2.04 -20.41 19.91
N SER A 476 -1.26 -20.56 18.84
CA SER A 476 -0.55 -19.44 18.20
C SER A 476 -0.63 -19.53 16.68
N ALA A 477 -0.81 -18.37 16.05
CA ALA A 477 -0.78 -18.18 14.61
C ALA A 477 0.46 -17.35 14.24
N GLU A 478 1.66 -17.87 14.54
CA GLU A 478 2.91 -17.15 14.31
C GLU A 478 3.55 -17.52 12.97
N TRP A 479 4.30 -16.57 12.41
CA TRP A 479 5.08 -16.77 11.18
C TRP A 479 6.15 -17.88 11.31
N ALA A 480 6.65 -18.10 12.53
CA ALA A 480 7.69 -19.09 12.85
C ALA A 480 7.15 -20.52 13.08
N GLY A 481 5.83 -20.73 12.99
CA GLY A 481 5.18 -22.02 13.15
C GLY A 481 3.96 -21.97 14.07
N THR A 482 3.12 -22.99 13.94
CA THR A 482 1.97 -23.23 14.81
C THR A 482 2.40 -23.90 16.10
N THR A 483 2.02 -23.32 17.24
CA THR A 483 2.09 -24.06 18.50
C THR A 483 0.79 -24.83 18.69
N ASP A 484 0.90 -26.15 18.68
CA ASP A 484 -0.15 -27.07 19.11
C ASP A 484 0.09 -27.48 20.57
N THR A 485 -0.96 -27.38 21.39
CA THR A 485 -0.91 -27.79 22.80
C THR A 485 -1.18 -29.27 23.02
N PHE A 486 -1.68 -29.99 22.01
CA PHE A 486 -2.05 -31.39 22.15
C PHE A 486 -0.85 -32.33 22.04
N CYS A 487 -0.02 -32.21 20.99
CA CYS A 487 1.05 -33.18 20.76
C CYS A 487 2.14 -33.15 21.86
N THR A 488 2.45 -31.96 22.40
CA THR A 488 3.40 -31.67 23.50
C THR A 488 4.82 -32.25 23.35
N GLY A 489 5.79 -31.77 24.14
CA GLY A 489 7.15 -32.34 24.15
C GLY A 489 7.90 -32.24 22.80
N GLY A 490 7.63 -31.19 22.01
CA GLY A 490 8.22 -30.97 20.70
C GLY A 490 7.55 -31.74 19.55
N GLY A 491 6.41 -32.40 19.80
CA GLY A 491 5.59 -32.98 18.73
C GLY A 491 4.80 -31.92 17.97
N ILE A 492 4.52 -32.19 16.70
CA ILE A 492 3.73 -31.33 15.81
C ILE A 492 2.49 -32.08 15.32
N CYS A 493 1.36 -31.38 15.18
CA CYS A 493 0.18 -31.95 14.54
C CYS A 493 0.35 -31.92 13.02
N GLN A 494 0.57 -33.09 12.40
CA GLN A 494 0.64 -33.20 10.95
C GLN A 494 -0.76 -33.39 10.38
N LEU A 495 -1.33 -32.30 9.84
CA LEU A 495 -2.65 -32.28 9.20
C LEU A 495 -2.67 -33.15 7.93
N SER A 496 -3.81 -33.74 7.61
CA SER A 496 -3.97 -34.65 6.46
C SER A 496 -5.31 -34.45 5.75
N LEU A 497 -5.32 -34.64 4.43
CA LEU A 497 -6.52 -34.66 3.59
C LEU A 497 -7.33 -35.98 3.69
N ASP A 498 -6.86 -36.99 4.42
CA ASP A 498 -7.49 -38.32 4.48
C ASP A 498 -8.95 -38.31 4.96
N LYS A 499 -9.36 -37.27 5.70
CA LYS A 499 -10.72 -37.10 6.23
C LYS A 499 -11.47 -35.90 5.63
N PHE A 500 -10.89 -35.28 4.60
CA PHE A 500 -11.51 -34.18 3.88
C PHE A 500 -12.83 -34.64 3.23
N LYS A 501 -13.89 -33.83 3.38
CA LYS A 501 -15.28 -34.14 2.97
C LYS A 501 -15.89 -35.37 3.65
N VAL A 502 -15.29 -35.84 4.75
CA VAL A 502 -15.80 -36.97 5.56
C VAL A 502 -16.09 -36.53 6.99
N THR A 503 -15.12 -35.92 7.67
CA THR A 503 -15.29 -35.43 9.06
C THR A 503 -15.08 -33.93 9.21
N TYR A 504 -14.46 -33.29 8.21
CA TYR A 504 -14.32 -31.85 8.08
C TYR A 504 -14.35 -31.46 6.60
N GLY A 505 -14.47 -30.18 6.28
CA GLY A 505 -14.61 -29.71 4.89
C GLY A 505 -16.04 -29.31 4.55
N PRO A 506 -16.34 -29.16 3.24
CA PRO A 506 -17.70 -28.95 2.74
C PRO A 506 -18.62 -30.13 3.10
N ASP A 507 -19.87 -29.87 3.49
CA ASP A 507 -20.84 -30.93 3.79
C ASP A 507 -21.45 -31.47 2.48
N PRO A 508 -21.18 -32.74 2.10
CA PRO A 508 -21.74 -33.32 0.88
C PRO A 508 -23.26 -33.46 0.91
N ASN A 509 -23.89 -33.39 2.09
CA ASN A 509 -25.34 -33.46 2.27
C ASN A 509 -25.99 -32.07 2.34
N LYS A 510 -25.20 -31.00 2.50
CA LYS A 510 -25.65 -29.60 2.58
C LYS A 510 -24.70 -28.69 1.81
N PRO A 511 -24.81 -28.65 0.46
CA PRO A 511 -23.97 -27.78 -0.36
C PRO A 511 -24.00 -26.32 0.11
N GLY A 512 -22.82 -25.72 0.33
CA GLY A 512 -22.66 -24.36 0.84
C GLY A 512 -22.49 -24.24 2.36
N ASP A 513 -22.64 -25.34 3.10
CA ASP A 513 -22.31 -25.45 4.52
C ASP A 513 -21.07 -26.33 4.73
N CYS A 514 -20.40 -26.14 5.87
CA CYS A 514 -19.34 -27.03 6.34
C CYS A 514 -19.90 -28.22 7.11
N ILE A 515 -19.10 -29.29 7.22
CA ILE A 515 -19.35 -30.36 8.18
C ILE A 515 -19.27 -29.74 9.59
N MET A 516 -20.32 -29.95 10.38
CA MET A 516 -20.48 -29.35 11.70
C MET A 516 -19.58 -30.03 12.74
N ASP A 517 -18.95 -29.21 13.56
CA ASP A 517 -18.24 -29.67 14.76
C ASP A 517 -19.24 -30.01 15.87
N ASN A 518 -19.16 -31.23 16.37
CA ASN A 518 -19.94 -31.68 17.51
C ASN A 518 -19.04 -32.13 18.67
N ASP A 519 -17.72 -31.99 18.53
CA ASP A 519 -16.76 -32.32 19.58
C ASP A 519 -16.61 -31.10 20.51
N THR A 520 -17.17 -31.19 21.71
CA THR A 520 -17.03 -30.11 22.70
C THR A 520 -15.72 -30.21 23.51
N SER A 521 -14.92 -31.26 23.30
CA SER A 521 -13.75 -31.56 24.16
C SER A 521 -12.54 -30.66 23.89
N ASP A 522 -12.43 -30.12 22.68
CA ASP A 522 -11.39 -29.18 22.24
C ASP A 522 -11.93 -27.77 21.93
N GLY A 523 -13.23 -27.56 22.19
CA GLY A 523 -13.95 -26.35 21.83
C GLY A 523 -14.54 -26.46 20.43
N ILE A 524 -15.68 -25.82 20.21
CA ILE A 524 -16.41 -25.94 18.94
C ILE A 524 -15.77 -25.03 17.89
N GLY A 525 -15.40 -25.57 16.74
CA GLY A 525 -14.98 -24.83 15.56
C GLY A 525 -13.58 -25.16 15.07
N ARG A 526 -13.16 -24.56 13.95
CA ARG A 526 -11.88 -24.88 13.32
C ARG A 526 -10.67 -24.45 14.15
N PHE A 527 -10.77 -23.30 14.82
CA PHE A 527 -9.68 -22.65 15.56
C PHE A 527 -10.18 -21.95 16.85
N PRO A 528 -10.86 -22.64 17.77
CA PRO A 528 -11.53 -22.03 18.91
C PRO A 528 -10.54 -21.35 19.88
N LEU A 529 -9.33 -21.89 20.03
CA LEU A 529 -8.31 -21.35 20.94
C LEU A 529 -7.56 -20.11 20.41
N LEU A 530 -7.77 -19.76 19.13
CA LEU A 530 -7.20 -18.56 18.51
C LEU A 530 -8.11 -17.33 18.61
N HIS A 531 -9.31 -17.46 19.16
CA HIS A 531 -10.22 -16.34 19.26
C HIS A 531 -9.64 -15.28 20.20
N GLU A 532 -9.74 -14.03 19.77
CA GLU A 532 -9.22 -12.85 20.46
C GLU A 532 -7.70 -12.87 20.70
N LYS A 533 -6.95 -13.63 19.90
CA LYS A 533 -5.48 -13.64 19.94
C LYS A 533 -4.89 -12.57 19.04
N ASN A 534 -3.61 -12.29 19.30
CA ASN A 534 -2.77 -11.37 18.52
C ASN A 534 -3.22 -9.91 18.49
N GLN A 535 -4.14 -9.52 19.38
CA GLN A 535 -4.47 -8.13 19.66
C GLN A 535 -3.20 -7.36 20.10
N GLY A 536 -2.96 -6.22 19.46
CA GLY A 536 -1.89 -5.30 19.88
C GLY A 536 -0.46 -5.81 19.64
N ILE A 537 -0.29 -6.91 18.91
CA ILE A 537 1.03 -7.37 18.48
C ILE A 537 1.63 -6.38 17.48
N TRP A 538 2.89 -6.05 17.71
CA TRP A 538 3.69 -5.21 16.83
C TRP A 538 4.39 -6.07 15.79
N THR A 539 4.22 -5.73 14.52
CA THR A 539 4.90 -6.38 13.40
C THR A 539 5.83 -5.40 12.72
N GLY A 540 6.64 -5.86 11.76
CA GLY A 540 7.54 -5.00 10.99
C GLY A 540 6.84 -3.87 10.22
N TYR A 541 5.51 -3.93 10.10
CA TYR A 541 4.68 -2.98 9.35
C TYR A 541 3.77 -2.15 10.27
N SER A 542 3.89 -2.29 11.59
CA SER A 542 3.26 -1.43 12.59
C SER A 542 3.85 -0.02 12.62
N SER A 543 3.05 0.97 13.06
CA SER A 543 3.51 2.36 13.23
C SER A 543 3.34 2.88 14.67
N GLU A 544 4.45 3.21 15.32
CA GLU A 544 4.45 3.84 16.65
C GLU A 544 3.66 5.14 16.71
N PHE A 545 3.73 5.91 15.63
CA PHE A 545 2.96 7.13 15.48
C PHE A 545 1.46 6.86 15.34
N ALA A 546 1.06 5.94 14.46
CA ALA A 546 -0.35 5.62 14.23
C ALA A 546 -1.00 5.06 15.50
N HIS A 547 -0.32 4.21 16.27
CA HIS A 547 -0.81 3.73 17.57
C HIS A 547 -0.92 4.86 18.60
N SER A 548 0.05 5.78 18.64
CA SER A 548 0.00 6.96 19.54
C SER A 548 -1.18 7.88 19.20
N MET A 549 -1.44 8.07 17.90
CA MET A 549 -2.61 8.79 17.39
C MET A 549 -3.91 8.05 17.73
N TRP A 550 -3.96 6.73 17.49
CA TRP A 550 -5.12 5.89 17.80
C TRP A 550 -5.46 5.92 19.30
N ALA A 551 -4.48 5.74 20.17
CA ALA A 551 -4.69 5.78 21.62
C ALA A 551 -5.33 7.10 22.09
N LYS A 552 -4.96 8.22 21.44
CA LYS A 552 -5.48 9.55 21.77
C LYS A 552 -6.82 9.86 21.09
N TYR A 553 -7.01 9.43 19.84
CA TYR A 553 -8.08 9.91 18.96
C TYR A 553 -8.98 8.80 18.39
N LYS A 554 -8.91 7.54 18.86
CA LYS A 554 -9.73 6.43 18.34
C LYS A 554 -11.25 6.64 18.43
N ASN A 555 -11.71 7.50 19.33
CA ASN A 555 -13.12 7.90 19.40
C ASN A 555 -13.47 8.94 18.33
N CYS A 556 -12.61 9.08 17.32
CA CYS A 556 -12.71 9.98 16.17
C CYS A 556 -12.77 11.47 16.52
N SER A 557 -12.66 11.85 17.79
CA SER A 557 -12.66 13.26 18.23
C SER A 557 -11.54 14.06 17.53
N ASN A 558 -11.93 14.96 16.62
CA ASN A 558 -11.02 15.79 15.84
C ASN A 558 -10.92 17.24 16.37
N GLY A 559 -11.64 17.53 17.46
CA GLY A 559 -11.77 18.83 18.10
C GLY A 559 -12.80 19.76 17.45
N VAL A 560 -13.54 19.30 16.44
CA VAL A 560 -14.52 20.05 15.67
C VAL A 560 -15.87 19.36 15.79
N MET A 561 -16.94 20.10 16.11
CA MET A 561 -18.30 19.55 16.04
C MET A 561 -18.82 19.64 14.60
N ASP A 562 -18.75 18.55 13.84
CA ASP A 562 -19.20 18.47 12.44
C ASP A 562 -20.20 17.32 12.18
N GLY A 563 -20.89 17.34 11.02
CA GLY A 563 -21.87 16.31 10.65
C GLY A 563 -23.10 16.23 11.58
N THR A 564 -23.34 15.06 12.21
CA THR A 564 -24.52 14.79 13.06
C THR A 564 -24.26 14.99 14.56
N GLU A 565 -23.18 15.67 14.92
CA GLU A 565 -22.72 15.76 16.31
C GLU A 565 -23.50 16.77 17.15
N THR A 566 -23.83 16.39 18.39
CA THR A 566 -24.35 17.31 19.42
C THR A 566 -23.68 17.06 20.77
N GLY A 567 -22.94 18.05 21.28
CA GLY A 567 -22.41 18.08 22.66
C GLY A 567 -21.06 17.38 22.90
N LYS A 568 -20.72 16.34 22.12
CA LYS A 568 -19.43 15.65 22.16
C LYS A 568 -18.96 15.38 20.74
N ASP A 569 -17.73 15.77 20.43
CA ASP A 569 -17.09 15.50 19.14
C ASP A 569 -16.65 14.03 19.05
N CYS A 570 -17.04 13.41 17.93
CA CYS A 570 -16.89 12.00 17.60
C CYS A 570 -16.49 11.82 16.11
N GLY A 571 -15.83 12.82 15.49
CA GLY A 571 -15.32 12.77 14.13
C GLY A 571 -16.36 12.67 13.00
N GLY A 572 -17.45 13.43 13.10
CA GLY A 572 -18.45 13.71 12.08
C GLY A 572 -19.73 12.86 12.13
N ILE A 573 -19.64 11.61 12.60
CA ILE A 573 -20.82 10.75 12.80
C ILE A 573 -20.71 10.09 14.16
N CYS A 574 -21.54 10.53 15.09
CA CYS A 574 -21.68 9.88 16.38
C CYS A 574 -22.46 8.57 16.21
N PRO A 575 -21.97 7.44 16.76
CA PRO A 575 -22.83 6.27 16.94
C PRO A 575 -24.09 6.71 17.69
N GLU A 576 -25.26 6.17 17.33
CA GLU A 576 -26.58 6.57 17.88
C GLU A 576 -26.63 6.66 19.42
N GLU A 577 -25.77 5.90 20.12
CA GLU A 577 -25.66 5.88 21.58
C GLU A 577 -25.02 7.13 22.21
N CYS A 578 -24.43 8.03 21.44
CA CYS A 578 -23.91 9.31 21.96
C CYS A 578 -24.98 10.39 22.14
N VAL A 579 -26.24 10.13 21.75
CA VAL A 579 -27.31 11.13 21.80
C VAL A 579 -28.47 10.64 22.68
N THR A 580 -28.37 10.87 23.99
CA THR A 580 -29.59 11.09 24.79
C THR A 580 -29.43 12.33 25.67
N PRO A 581 -30.36 13.29 25.63
CA PRO A 581 -30.28 14.51 26.42
C PRO A 581 -30.92 14.32 27.80
N VAL A 582 -30.17 13.83 28.80
CA VAL A 582 -30.55 14.05 30.22
C VAL A 582 -29.29 14.18 31.10
N GLN A 583 -29.34 15.15 32.01
CA GLN A 583 -28.34 15.57 33.00
C GLN A 583 -27.55 14.44 33.68
N GLY A 584 -26.22 14.58 33.67
CA GLY A 584 -25.33 14.06 34.70
C GLY A 584 -24.80 12.64 34.48
N ASN A 585 -23.49 12.54 34.23
CA ASN A 585 -22.64 11.34 34.19
C ASN A 585 -22.73 10.46 32.93
N CYS A 586 -21.74 10.63 32.03
CA CYS A 586 -21.34 9.62 31.05
C CYS A 586 -20.60 8.49 31.79
N GLU A 587 -21.29 7.44 32.22
CA GLU A 587 -20.65 6.14 32.37
C GLU A 587 -20.64 5.45 31.01
N ILE A 588 -19.44 5.15 30.50
CA ILE A 588 -19.25 4.26 29.36
C ILE A 588 -19.70 2.87 29.82
N LYS A 589 -20.97 2.54 29.62
CA LYS A 589 -21.41 1.16 29.68
C LYS A 589 -20.87 0.47 28.44
N LYS A 590 -20.09 -0.60 28.64
CA LYS A 590 -19.66 -1.56 27.61
C LYS A 590 -20.83 -1.83 26.67
N ALA A 591 -20.75 -1.31 25.44
CA ALA A 591 -21.72 -1.58 24.41
C ALA A 591 -21.58 -3.06 24.02
N TYR A 592 -22.59 -3.85 24.39
CA TYR A 592 -22.88 -5.13 23.78
C TYR A 592 -23.49 -4.83 22.41
N TRP A 593 -22.78 -5.15 21.34
CA TRP A 593 -23.37 -5.28 20.01
C TRP A 593 -24.39 -6.42 20.06
N ARG A 594 -25.67 -6.11 19.81
CA ARG A 594 -26.79 -7.03 20.02
C ARG A 594 -26.77 -8.19 19.03
N ILE A 595 -26.79 -9.39 19.62
CA ILE A 595 -27.26 -10.64 19.04
C ILE A 595 -28.78 -10.54 18.83
N LEU A 596 -29.23 -10.80 17.60
CA LEU A 596 -30.44 -11.58 17.33
C LEU A 596 -30.17 -12.51 16.14
#